data_AF-A0ABD0VQ60-F1
#
_entry.id   AF-A0ABD0VQ60-F1
#
_cell.length_a   1.000
_cell.length_b   1.000
_cell.length_c   1.000
_cell.angle_alpha   90.00
_cell.angle_beta   90.00
_cell.angle_gamma   90.00
#
_symmetry.space_group_name_H-M   'P 1'
#
loop_
_entity.id
_entity.type
_entity.pdbx_description
1 polymer ?
#
loop_
_entity_poly.entity_id
_entity_poly.type
_entity_poly.pdbx_seq_one_letter_code
_entity_poly.pdbx_strand_id
1 'polypeptide(L)'
;MRKPHRPVTGNDFLHRNKVLALLLGLPILAFFLLLPDLRRGRTSPNSSSGTLPFSADRRPPKLAYLISATRGEGRRVKRLLKSVYHPWNYYLLHVDLAASPEERQDLKEYVGSEPVFVRFGNVQVVENTEVVMVKGPTMMSSTLHAAAILLREVKDWSWFINLDAADYPLISQDGMLPLLCYGIIKNDLIHILSFLPRDLNFVEHTSNIGWKEHQRARPIIVDPGLYGSDKTEVFWVKDKRSLPSSFKLFVGTVLYYKKETPYCGHY
;
A
#
# COMPACT_ATOMS: atom_id res chain seq x y z
N MET A 1 11.78 -38.37 -62.31
CA MET A 1 11.34 -37.29 -63.22
C MET A 1 11.01 -36.06 -62.38
N ARG A 2 11.76 -34.95 -62.53
CA ARG A 2 11.51 -33.69 -61.79
C ARG A 2 10.43 -32.87 -62.52
N LYS A 3 9.42 -32.39 -61.79
CA LYS A 3 8.41 -31.44 -62.32
C LYS A 3 9.03 -30.04 -62.47
N PRO A 4 8.70 -29.26 -63.51
CA PRO A 4 9.21 -27.91 -63.67
C PRO A 4 8.47 -26.92 -62.75
N HIS A 5 9.20 -25.98 -62.18
CA HIS A 5 8.62 -24.88 -61.40
C HIS A 5 8.09 -23.77 -62.34
N ARG A 6 6.84 -23.36 -62.14
CA ARG A 6 6.27 -22.14 -62.76
C ARG A 6 6.65 -20.91 -61.94
N PRO A 7 6.93 -19.75 -62.58
CA PRO A 7 7.10 -18.50 -61.86
C PRO A 7 5.74 -17.99 -61.38
N VAL A 8 5.68 -17.55 -60.12
CA VAL A 8 4.52 -16.85 -59.54
C VAL A 8 4.47 -15.45 -60.12
N THR A 9 3.36 -15.11 -60.76
CA THR A 9 3.10 -13.82 -61.40
C THR A 9 2.94 -12.70 -60.35
N GLY A 10 3.55 -11.54 -60.62
CA GLY A 10 3.71 -10.41 -59.68
C GLY A 10 2.43 -9.69 -59.21
N ASN A 11 1.23 -10.23 -59.44
CA ASN A 11 -0.02 -9.64 -58.96
C ASN A 11 -0.33 -9.96 -57.49
N ASP A 12 0.11 -11.11 -56.96
CA ASP A 12 -0.15 -11.50 -55.58
C ASP A 12 0.64 -10.66 -54.57
N PHE A 13 1.83 -10.20 -54.95
CA PHE A 13 2.67 -9.37 -54.09
C PHE A 13 2.09 -7.95 -53.91
N LEU A 14 1.50 -7.40 -54.98
CA LEU A 14 0.87 -6.08 -54.94
C LEU A 14 -0.43 -6.09 -54.12
N HIS A 15 -1.22 -7.17 -54.20
CA HIS A 15 -2.46 -7.30 -53.45
C HIS A 15 -2.20 -7.52 -51.95
N ARG A 16 -1.17 -8.30 -51.60
CA ARG A 16 -0.82 -8.57 -50.19
C ARG A 16 -0.33 -7.31 -49.47
N ASN A 17 0.43 -6.45 -50.14
CA ASN A 17 0.93 -5.20 -49.56
C ASN A 17 -0.19 -4.14 -49.40
N LYS A 18 -1.17 -4.11 -50.30
CA LYS A 18 -2.36 -3.24 -50.15
C LYS A 18 -3.25 -3.67 -48.98
N VAL A 19 -3.41 -4.98 -48.77
CA VAL A 19 -4.16 -5.53 -47.63
C VAL A 19 -3.42 -5.27 -46.31
N LEU A 20 -2.09 -5.40 -46.30
CA LEU A 20 -1.27 -5.06 -45.11
C LEU A 20 -1.35 -3.58 -44.76
N ALA A 21 -1.30 -2.69 -45.77
CA ALA A 21 -1.44 -1.24 -45.57
C ALA A 21 -2.82 -0.86 -45.02
N LEU A 22 -3.89 -1.53 -45.47
CA LEU A 22 -5.24 -1.34 -44.92
C LEU A 22 -5.38 -1.89 -43.49
N LEU A 23 -4.82 -3.07 -43.20
CA LEU A 23 -4.89 -3.70 -41.87
C LEU A 23 -4.12 -2.91 -40.79
N LEU A 24 -3.03 -2.24 -41.16
CA LEU A 24 -2.26 -1.40 -40.24
C LEU A 24 -2.74 0.07 -40.22
N GLY A 25 -3.21 0.59 -41.35
CA GLY A 25 -3.64 1.99 -41.46
C GLY A 25 -4.97 2.30 -40.77
N LEU A 26 -5.94 1.38 -40.82
CA LEU A 26 -7.26 1.54 -40.19
C LEU A 26 -7.21 1.66 -38.65
N PRO A 27 -6.47 0.81 -37.90
CA PRO A 27 -6.37 0.96 -36.45
C PRO A 27 -5.59 2.22 -36.03
N ILE A 28 -4.60 2.65 -36.81
CA ILE A 28 -3.86 3.89 -36.55
C ILE A 28 -4.76 5.12 -36.77
N LEU A 29 -5.55 5.13 -37.84
CA LEU A 29 -6.50 6.21 -38.10
C LEU A 29 -7.63 6.25 -37.05
N ALA A 30 -8.14 5.09 -36.62
CA ALA A 30 -9.09 5.00 -35.53
C ALA A 30 -8.50 5.51 -34.20
N PHE A 31 -7.23 5.23 -33.91
CA PHE A 31 -6.53 5.76 -32.74
C PHE A 31 -6.44 7.30 -32.76
N PHE A 32 -6.16 7.90 -33.92
CA PHE A 32 -6.13 9.36 -34.07
C PHE A 32 -7.51 10.03 -34.03
N LEU A 33 -8.56 9.35 -34.50
CA LEU A 33 -9.94 9.86 -34.44
C LEU A 33 -10.59 9.71 -33.05
N LEU A 34 -10.12 8.78 -32.20
CA LEU A 34 -10.62 8.55 -30.83
C LEU A 34 -9.81 9.31 -29.75
N LEU A 35 -8.66 9.88 -30.09
CA LEU A 35 -7.85 10.75 -29.21
C LEU A 35 -8.59 12.00 -28.66
N PRO A 36 -9.51 12.65 -29.41
CA PRO A 36 -10.32 13.76 -28.87
C PRO A 36 -11.33 13.32 -27.81
N ASP A 37 -11.88 12.10 -27.92
CA ASP A 37 -12.88 11.58 -26.96
C ASP A 37 -12.25 11.08 -25.66
N LEU A 38 -10.99 10.61 -25.68
CA LEU A 38 -10.22 10.37 -24.45
C LEU A 38 -9.75 11.66 -23.77
N ARG A 39 -9.71 12.81 -24.48
CA ARG A 39 -9.42 14.13 -23.92
C ARG A 39 -10.65 14.85 -23.38
N ARG A 40 -11.87 14.34 -23.62
CA ARG A 40 -13.08 14.79 -22.91
C ARG A 40 -13.18 14.12 -21.54
N GLY A 41 -12.09 14.23 -20.79
CA GLY A 41 -12.03 13.84 -19.40
C GLY A 41 -12.98 14.71 -18.58
N ARG A 42 -13.85 14.03 -17.83
CA ARG A 42 -14.33 14.39 -16.49
C ARG A 42 -14.26 15.88 -16.17
N THR A 43 -15.44 16.50 -16.08
CA THR A 43 -15.64 17.62 -15.16
C THR A 43 -15.13 17.20 -13.79
N SER A 44 -13.96 17.70 -13.42
CA SER A 44 -13.46 17.62 -12.05
C SER A 44 -14.48 18.36 -11.18
N PRO A 45 -14.99 17.77 -10.08
CA PRO A 45 -15.68 18.58 -9.10
C PRO A 45 -14.67 19.64 -8.63
N ASN A 46 -15.12 20.89 -8.55
CA ASN A 46 -14.37 22.00 -7.95
C ASN A 46 -13.88 21.57 -6.56
N SER A 47 -12.66 21.06 -6.48
CA SER A 47 -11.90 21.04 -5.25
C SER A 47 -11.44 22.47 -5.05
N SER A 48 -12.02 23.15 -4.07
CA SER A 48 -11.42 24.33 -3.47
C SER A 48 -9.93 24.07 -3.31
N SER A 49 -9.10 24.85 -4.00
CA SER A 49 -7.65 24.90 -3.75
C SER A 49 -7.44 25.54 -2.39
N GLY A 50 -7.75 24.78 -1.33
CA GLY A 50 -7.29 25.06 0.01
C GLY A 50 -5.77 25.01 -0.05
N THR A 51 -5.13 26.17 -0.01
CA THR A 51 -3.70 26.23 0.29
C THR A 51 -3.57 25.63 1.68
N LEU A 52 -3.09 24.38 1.77
CA LEU A 52 -2.80 23.78 3.06
C LEU A 52 -1.79 24.71 3.73
N PRO A 53 -2.09 25.28 4.90
CA PRO A 53 -1.12 26.09 5.61
C PRO A 53 0.09 25.21 5.90
N PHE A 54 1.28 25.67 5.50
CA PHE A 54 2.52 24.99 5.89
C PHE A 54 2.59 24.89 7.41
N SER A 55 3.07 23.76 7.92
CA SER A 55 3.22 23.56 9.37
C SER A 55 4.11 24.66 9.96
N ALA A 56 3.65 25.27 11.06
CA ALA A 56 4.47 26.17 11.87
C ALA A 56 5.61 25.40 12.57
N ASP A 57 5.37 24.13 12.92
CA ASP A 57 6.39 23.22 13.44
C ASP A 57 7.14 22.56 12.28
N ARG A 58 8.40 22.96 12.10
CA ARG A 58 9.31 22.42 11.06
C ARG A 58 10.22 21.31 11.55
N ARG A 59 10.03 20.82 12.78
CA ARG A 59 10.85 19.72 13.29
C ARG A 59 10.64 18.47 12.41
N PRO A 60 11.69 17.66 12.18
CA PRO A 60 11.55 16.39 11.49
C PRO A 60 10.55 15.48 12.22
N PRO A 61 9.49 14.99 11.55
CA PRO A 61 8.56 14.04 12.17
C PRO A 61 9.24 12.73 12.49
N LYS A 62 8.79 12.09 13.57
CA LYS A 62 9.03 10.67 13.80
C LYS A 62 7.91 9.87 13.18
N LEU A 63 8.28 8.84 12.42
CA LEU A 63 7.34 7.95 11.76
C LEU A 63 7.29 6.62 12.53
N ALA A 64 6.09 6.05 12.64
CA ALA A 64 5.88 4.72 13.21
C ALA A 64 5.45 3.77 12.08
N TYR A 65 6.27 2.75 11.83
CA TYR A 65 6.03 1.75 10.81
C TYR A 65 5.49 0.47 11.44
N LEU A 66 4.39 -0.04 10.91
CA LEU A 66 4.02 -1.45 11.02
C LEU A 66 4.50 -2.16 9.76
N ILE A 67 5.28 -3.22 9.90
CA ILE A 67 5.65 -4.11 8.80
C ILE A 67 5.04 -5.49 9.07
N SER A 68 4.03 -5.84 8.27
CA SER A 68 3.26 -7.08 8.39
C SER A 68 3.77 -8.15 7.42
N ALA A 69 3.77 -9.41 7.85
CA ALA A 69 4.19 -10.53 7.04
C ALA A 69 3.48 -11.84 7.39
N THR A 70 3.46 -12.75 6.43
CA THR A 70 2.99 -14.14 6.60
C THR A 70 4.11 -15.14 6.32
N ARG A 71 3.80 -16.44 6.46
CA ARG A 71 4.65 -17.58 6.07
C ARG A 71 5.53 -17.33 4.84
N GLY A 72 6.84 -17.52 5.03
CA GLY A 72 7.85 -17.47 3.97
C GLY A 72 8.29 -16.08 3.56
N GLU A 73 7.82 -15.03 4.25
CA GLU A 73 8.13 -13.64 3.92
C GLU A 73 9.18 -13.00 4.83
N GLY A 74 9.73 -13.72 5.82
CA GLY A 74 10.73 -13.19 6.75
C GLY A 74 11.93 -12.52 6.07
N ARG A 75 12.44 -13.09 4.97
CA ARG A 75 13.51 -12.46 4.16
C ARG A 75 13.08 -11.14 3.53
N ARG A 76 11.83 -11.03 3.08
CA ARG A 76 11.27 -9.81 2.51
C ARG A 76 11.11 -8.73 3.57
N VAL A 77 10.67 -9.09 4.77
CA VAL A 77 10.62 -8.18 5.94
C VAL A 77 12.01 -7.64 6.25
N LYS A 78 13.03 -8.50 6.34
CA LYS A 78 14.42 -8.08 6.59
C LYS A 78 14.90 -7.10 5.51
N ARG A 79 14.61 -7.38 4.24
CA ARG A 79 14.93 -6.50 3.09
C ARG A 79 14.22 -5.15 3.17
N LEU A 80 12.91 -5.16 3.43
CA LEU A 80 12.08 -3.97 3.52
C LEU A 80 12.50 -3.10 4.70
N LEU A 81 12.66 -3.71 5.89
CA LEU A 81 13.12 -2.99 7.08
C LEU A 81 14.43 -2.25 6.78
N LYS A 82 15.42 -2.90 6.16
CA LYS A 82 16.68 -2.24 5.77
C LYS A 82 16.48 -1.05 4.82
N SER A 83 15.53 -1.10 3.90
CA SER A 83 15.31 0.00 2.94
C SER A 83 14.55 1.18 3.53
N VAL A 84 13.73 0.96 4.56
CA VAL A 84 12.99 2.04 5.24
C VAL A 84 13.60 2.47 6.56
N TYR A 85 14.68 1.81 7.03
CA TYR A 85 15.26 2.05 8.34
C TYR A 85 15.89 3.44 8.45
N HIS A 86 15.57 4.12 9.54
CA HIS A 86 16.18 5.38 9.95
C HIS A 86 16.14 5.46 11.49
N PRO A 87 17.22 5.86 12.17
CA PRO A 87 17.32 5.84 13.63
C PRO A 87 16.33 6.77 14.35
N TRP A 88 15.72 7.72 13.63
CA TRP A 88 14.71 8.64 14.17
C TRP A 88 13.30 8.04 14.27
N ASN A 89 13.02 6.97 13.52
CA ASN A 89 11.68 6.39 13.37
C ASN A 89 11.52 5.14 14.25
N TYR A 90 10.29 4.63 14.36
CA TYR A 90 9.95 3.42 15.11
C TYR A 90 9.42 2.35 14.16
N TYR A 91 9.77 1.09 14.43
CA TYR A 91 9.43 -0.05 13.59
C TYR A 91 8.86 -1.18 14.46
N LEU A 92 7.62 -1.57 14.17
CA LEU A 92 6.97 -2.73 14.76
C LEU A 92 6.79 -3.79 13.68
N LEU A 93 7.40 -4.96 13.88
CA LEU A 93 7.34 -6.08 12.96
C LEU A 93 6.29 -7.07 13.45
N HIS A 94 5.33 -7.39 12.60
CA HIS A 94 4.29 -8.38 12.87
C HIS A 94 4.38 -9.52 11.86
N VAL A 95 4.66 -10.73 12.35
CA VAL A 95 4.64 -11.95 11.53
C VAL A 95 3.53 -12.84 12.05
N ASP A 96 2.56 -13.16 11.20
CA ASP A 96 1.37 -13.91 11.62
C ASP A 96 1.69 -15.36 12.03
N LEU A 97 0.72 -16.03 12.68
CA LEU A 97 0.85 -17.44 13.11
C LEU A 97 0.93 -18.45 11.97
N ALA A 98 0.76 -18.03 10.71
CA ALA A 98 0.96 -18.95 9.59
C ALA A 98 2.45 -19.21 9.34
N ALA A 99 3.31 -18.26 9.70
CA ALA A 99 4.75 -18.46 9.72
C ALA A 99 5.16 -19.44 10.80
N SER A 100 6.23 -20.21 10.54
CA SER A 100 6.69 -21.20 11.51
C SER A 100 7.30 -20.51 12.75
N PRO A 101 7.34 -21.19 13.92
CA PRO A 101 8.04 -20.67 15.09
C PRO A 101 9.50 -20.30 14.79
N GLU A 102 10.17 -21.07 13.94
CA GLU A 102 11.56 -20.84 13.52
C GLU A 102 11.69 -19.56 12.70
N GLU A 103 10.76 -19.27 11.79
CA GLU A 103 10.77 -18.03 11.00
C GLU A 103 10.57 -16.79 11.89
N ARG A 104 9.66 -16.89 12.88
CA ARG A 104 9.45 -15.81 13.86
C ARG A 104 10.67 -15.63 14.77
N GLN A 105 11.29 -16.73 15.19
CA GLN A 105 12.50 -16.71 16.01
C GLN A 105 13.71 -16.14 15.23
N ASP A 106 13.90 -16.53 13.97
CA ASP A 106 14.93 -15.98 13.07
C ASP A 106 14.78 -14.46 12.88
N LEU A 107 13.55 -13.94 12.89
CA LEU A 107 13.32 -12.49 12.85
C LEU A 107 13.69 -11.82 14.19
N LYS A 108 13.31 -12.41 15.32
CA LYS A 108 13.69 -11.90 16.66
C LYS A 108 15.21 -11.87 16.83
N GLU A 109 15.89 -12.94 16.46
CA GLU A 109 17.36 -13.05 16.51
C GLU A 109 18.03 -12.02 15.60
N TYR A 110 17.51 -11.83 14.38
CA TYR A 110 18.01 -10.80 13.48
C TYR A 110 17.87 -9.40 14.08
N VAL A 111 16.72 -9.07 14.68
CA VAL A 111 16.52 -7.76 15.34
C VAL A 111 17.45 -7.60 16.55
N GLY A 112 17.66 -8.66 17.33
CA GLY A 112 18.53 -8.65 18.51
C GLY A 112 20.04 -8.72 18.21
N SER A 113 20.44 -9.10 17.00
CA SER A 113 21.86 -9.23 16.60
C SER A 113 22.39 -8.06 15.77
N GLU A 114 21.52 -7.32 15.07
CA GLU A 114 21.95 -6.19 14.25
C GLU A 114 22.36 -5.00 15.15
N PRO A 115 23.64 -4.57 15.14
CA PRO A 115 24.15 -3.59 16.10
C PRO A 115 23.42 -2.25 16.08
N VAL A 116 22.94 -1.84 14.91
CA VAL A 116 22.23 -0.58 14.72
C VAL A 116 20.88 -0.63 15.44
N PHE A 117 20.14 -1.74 15.32
CA PHE A 117 18.82 -1.88 15.94
C PHE A 117 18.95 -1.97 17.47
N VAL A 118 19.95 -2.70 17.96
CA VAL A 118 20.25 -2.78 19.39
C VAL A 118 20.64 -1.42 19.96
N ARG A 119 21.49 -0.66 19.25
CA ARG A 119 21.95 0.66 19.69
C ARG A 119 20.82 1.67 19.83
N PHE A 120 19.89 1.71 18.88
CA PHE A 120 18.80 2.68 18.87
C PHE A 120 17.52 2.19 19.54
N GLY A 121 17.35 0.88 19.73
CA GLY A 121 16.19 0.27 20.41
C GLY A 121 14.85 0.58 19.75
N ASN A 122 14.85 0.91 18.46
CA ASN A 122 13.70 1.45 17.74
C ASN A 122 13.00 0.43 16.81
N VAL A 123 13.40 -0.85 16.88
CA VAL A 123 12.79 -1.97 16.15
C VAL A 123 12.33 -3.02 17.16
N GLN A 124 11.07 -3.43 17.06
CA GLN A 124 10.49 -4.46 17.92
C GLN A 124 9.71 -5.48 17.11
N VAL A 125 9.64 -6.72 17.60
CA VAL A 125 8.84 -7.80 17.00
C VAL A 125 7.67 -8.09 17.94
N VAL A 126 6.45 -8.11 17.40
CA VAL A 126 5.25 -8.46 18.17
C VAL A 126 5.35 -9.91 18.62
N GLU A 127 5.18 -10.16 19.92
CA GLU A 127 5.27 -11.52 20.48
C GLU A 127 3.96 -12.29 20.39
N ASN A 128 2.85 -11.65 20.72
CA ASN A 128 1.53 -12.23 20.65
C ASN A 128 0.94 -11.99 19.26
N THR A 129 1.18 -12.92 18.36
CA THR A 129 0.77 -12.84 16.96
C THR A 129 -0.53 -13.61 16.76
N GLU A 130 -1.46 -13.09 15.97
CA GLU A 130 -2.65 -13.83 15.56
C GLU A 130 -2.51 -14.42 14.15
N VAL A 131 -3.46 -15.27 13.74
CA VAL A 131 -3.59 -15.66 12.33
C VAL A 131 -4.27 -14.51 11.58
N VAL A 132 -3.65 -14.02 10.51
CA VAL A 132 -4.19 -12.92 9.72
C VAL A 132 -4.76 -13.43 8.39
N MET A 133 -6.06 -13.19 8.19
CA MET A 133 -6.76 -13.44 6.93
C MET A 133 -6.86 -12.17 6.11
N VAL A 134 -6.31 -12.20 4.89
CA VAL A 134 -6.30 -11.04 3.97
C VAL A 134 -7.70 -10.51 3.67
N LYS A 135 -8.70 -11.41 3.60
CA LYS A 135 -10.11 -11.05 3.33
C LYS A 135 -10.95 -10.89 4.60
N GLY A 136 -10.35 -11.08 5.77
CA GLY A 136 -11.04 -11.11 7.05
C GLY A 136 -10.80 -9.87 7.92
N PRO A 137 -11.65 -9.64 8.93
CA PRO A 137 -11.45 -8.61 9.96
C PRO A 137 -10.13 -8.76 10.74
N THR A 138 -9.52 -9.96 10.80
CA THR A 138 -8.24 -10.19 11.49
C THR A 138 -7.11 -9.29 10.97
N MET A 139 -7.06 -8.95 9.69
CA MET A 139 -6.06 -8.01 9.14
C MET A 139 -6.21 -6.59 9.72
N MET A 140 -7.46 -6.14 9.87
CA MET A 140 -7.75 -4.85 10.53
C MET A 140 -7.45 -4.94 12.02
N SER A 141 -7.80 -6.04 12.67
CA SER A 141 -7.54 -6.27 14.10
C SER A 141 -6.05 -6.22 14.42
N SER A 142 -5.21 -6.90 13.63
CA SER A 142 -3.76 -6.89 13.77
C SER A 142 -3.17 -5.48 13.59
N THR A 143 -3.65 -4.74 12.58
CA THR A 143 -3.24 -3.33 12.37
C THR A 143 -3.61 -2.44 13.56
N LEU A 144 -4.83 -2.59 14.10
CA LEU A 144 -5.28 -1.84 15.28
C LEU A 144 -4.51 -2.24 16.55
N HIS A 145 -4.19 -3.52 16.71
CA HIS A 145 -3.39 -4.02 17.82
C HIS A 145 -1.98 -3.40 17.79
N ALA A 146 -1.32 -3.39 16.64
CA ALA A 146 -0.04 -2.73 16.43
C ALA A 146 -0.08 -1.23 16.72
N ALA A 147 -1.11 -0.53 16.24
CA ALA A 147 -1.31 0.88 16.54
C ALA A 147 -1.49 1.13 18.05
N ALA A 148 -2.21 0.24 18.76
CA ALA A 148 -2.39 0.33 20.20
C ALA A 148 -1.07 0.12 20.98
N ILE A 149 -0.23 -0.84 20.56
CA ILE A 149 1.11 -1.03 21.12
C ILE A 149 1.93 0.25 20.96
N LEU A 150 2.00 0.80 19.74
CA LEU A 150 2.76 2.02 19.45
C LEU A 150 2.22 3.22 20.23
N LEU A 151 0.91 3.39 20.36
CA LEU A 151 0.31 4.47 21.18
C LEU A 151 0.65 4.34 22.67
N ARG A 152 0.77 3.12 23.18
CA ARG A 152 1.09 2.84 24.59
C ARG A 152 2.58 3.06 24.88
N GLU A 153 3.44 2.50 24.04
CA GLU A 153 4.87 2.38 24.31
C GLU A 153 5.69 3.58 23.80
N VAL A 154 5.25 4.21 22.71
CA VAL A 154 6.00 5.27 22.05
C VAL A 154 5.07 6.42 21.68
N LYS A 155 5.11 7.52 22.45
CA LYS A 155 4.09 8.57 22.30
C LYS A 155 4.45 9.69 21.32
N ASP A 156 5.67 9.77 20.84
CA ASP A 156 6.22 10.94 20.14
C ASP A 156 6.33 10.81 18.62
N TRP A 157 5.66 9.81 18.02
CA TRP A 157 5.50 9.72 16.57
C TRP A 157 4.31 10.53 16.04
N SER A 158 4.43 11.01 14.80
CA SER A 158 3.44 11.87 14.14
C SER A 158 2.52 11.09 13.19
N TRP A 159 3.08 10.16 12.41
CA TRP A 159 2.35 9.35 11.44
C TRP A 159 2.59 7.86 11.62
N PHE A 160 1.54 7.08 11.41
CA PHE A 160 1.51 5.63 11.39
C PHE A 160 1.40 5.13 9.94
N ILE A 161 2.38 4.34 9.53
CA ILE A 161 2.53 3.82 8.17
C ILE A 161 2.43 2.30 8.25
N ASN A 162 1.40 1.74 7.63
CA ASN A 162 1.23 0.29 7.50
C ASN A 162 1.85 -0.19 6.19
N LEU A 163 2.72 -1.19 6.27
CA LEU A 163 3.39 -1.83 5.12
C LEU A 163 3.25 -3.35 5.24
N ASP A 164 3.10 -4.00 4.09
CA ASP A 164 3.22 -5.45 3.97
C ASP A 164 4.62 -5.83 3.47
N ALA A 165 5.03 -7.08 3.67
CA ALA A 165 6.32 -7.58 3.21
C ALA A 165 6.54 -7.49 1.68
N ALA A 166 5.46 -7.31 0.90
CA ALA A 166 5.50 -7.10 -0.53
C ALA A 166 5.84 -5.65 -0.93
N ASP A 167 5.65 -4.68 -0.03
CA ASP A 167 5.87 -3.27 -0.32
C ASP A 167 7.36 -2.93 -0.47
N TYR A 168 7.64 -1.80 -1.14
CA TYR A 168 8.99 -1.26 -1.24
C TYR A 168 8.96 0.26 -1.43
N PRO A 169 9.79 1.02 -0.68
CA PRO A 169 9.81 2.48 -0.80
C PRO A 169 10.33 2.92 -2.17
N LEU A 170 9.65 3.90 -2.76
CA LEU A 170 10.11 4.60 -3.97
C LEU A 170 10.90 5.89 -3.65
N ILE A 171 10.86 6.32 -2.39
CA ILE A 171 11.48 7.54 -1.88
C ILE A 171 12.32 7.15 -0.66
N SER A 172 13.52 7.70 -0.56
CA SER A 172 14.41 7.52 0.60
C SER A 172 13.90 8.26 1.84
N GLN A 173 14.32 7.79 3.02
CA GLN A 173 14.01 8.47 4.28
C GLN A 173 14.76 9.81 4.39
N ASP A 174 16.05 9.82 4.03
CA ASP A 174 17.04 10.89 4.23
C ASP A 174 18.10 10.95 3.09
N GLY A 175 17.75 10.46 1.90
CA GLY A 175 18.68 10.30 0.78
C GLY A 175 19.07 11.59 0.09
N MET A 176 20.26 12.09 0.42
CA MET A 176 20.99 13.07 -0.39
C MET A 176 21.51 12.41 -1.68
N LEU A 177 20.84 12.60 -2.81
CA LEU A 177 21.41 12.27 -4.12
C LEU A 177 22.38 13.39 -4.54
N PRO A 178 23.69 13.13 -4.68
CA PRO A 178 24.64 14.11 -5.18
C PRO A 178 24.64 14.09 -6.71
N LEU A 179 23.49 14.30 -7.33
CA LEU A 179 23.42 14.39 -8.78
C LEU A 179 22.48 15.53 -9.18
N LEU A 180 23.13 16.55 -9.73
CA LEU A 180 22.62 17.66 -10.55
C LEU A 180 22.37 18.98 -9.81
N CYS A 181 23.26 19.92 -10.13
CA CYS A 181 23.10 21.36 -10.01
C CYS A 181 21.82 21.84 -10.73
N TYR A 182 20.66 21.76 -10.07
CA TYR A 182 19.53 22.66 -10.32
C TYR A 182 18.54 22.58 -9.16
N GLY A 183 18.77 23.36 -8.10
CA GLY A 183 17.84 23.49 -6.98
C GLY A 183 17.73 22.22 -6.13
N ILE A 184 18.14 22.31 -4.87
CA ILE A 184 18.10 21.19 -3.91
C ILE A 184 16.64 20.81 -3.64
N ILE A 185 16.07 19.89 -4.42
CA ILE A 185 14.87 19.16 -4.03
C ILE A 185 15.35 17.96 -3.21
N LYS A 186 15.34 18.13 -1.89
CA LYS A 186 15.47 17.01 -0.95
C LYS A 186 14.29 16.08 -1.17
N ASN A 187 14.50 14.96 -1.85
CA ASN A 187 13.54 13.86 -1.96
C ASN A 187 13.56 13.01 -0.69
N ASP A 188 13.41 13.65 0.47
CA ASP A 188 13.43 12.99 1.76
C ASP A 188 12.00 12.98 2.29
N LEU A 189 11.44 11.78 2.54
CA LEU A 189 10.09 11.63 3.09
C LEU A 189 9.94 12.46 4.37
N ILE A 190 10.92 12.40 5.28
CA ILE A 190 10.93 13.14 6.54
C ILE A 190 10.95 14.66 6.29
N HIS A 191 11.70 15.12 5.29
CA HIS A 191 11.76 16.54 4.95
C HIS A 191 10.43 17.04 4.38
N ILE A 192 9.83 16.31 3.44
CA ILE A 192 8.53 16.67 2.86
C ILE A 192 7.48 16.75 3.96
N LEU A 193 7.42 15.72 4.82
CA LEU A 193 6.48 15.66 5.92
C LEU A 193 6.73 16.74 7.00
N SER A 194 7.94 17.31 7.08
CA SER A 194 8.23 18.45 7.99
C SER A 194 7.49 19.74 7.63
N PHE A 195 7.06 19.88 6.38
CA PHE A 195 6.28 21.03 5.92
C PHE A 195 4.77 20.85 6.06
N LEU A 196 4.32 19.61 6.32
CA LEU A 196 2.89 19.28 6.38
C LEU A 196 2.37 19.37 7.82
N PRO A 197 1.17 19.93 8.03
CA PRO A 197 0.48 19.87 9.31
C PRO A 197 0.35 18.43 9.82
N ARG A 198 0.58 18.23 11.12
CA ARG A 198 0.59 16.90 11.77
C ARG A 198 -0.79 16.27 11.90
N ASP A 199 -1.84 17.04 11.73
CA ASP A 199 -3.25 16.65 11.81
C ASP A 199 -3.84 16.18 10.46
N LEU A 200 -2.97 15.84 9.49
CA LEU A 200 -3.35 15.37 8.16
C LEU A 200 -3.25 13.86 8.00
N ASN A 201 -4.33 13.24 7.50
CA ASN A 201 -4.40 11.83 7.13
C ASN A 201 -4.22 11.71 5.61
N PHE A 202 -3.42 10.74 5.17
CA PHE A 202 -3.27 10.42 3.75
C PHE A 202 -4.07 9.15 3.47
N VAL A 203 -5.33 9.33 3.09
CA VAL A 203 -6.23 8.22 2.78
C VAL A 203 -6.72 8.33 1.34
N GLU A 204 -6.29 7.41 0.49
CA GLU A 204 -6.93 7.24 -0.80
C GLU A 204 -8.30 6.63 -0.57
N HIS A 205 -9.36 7.28 -1.04
CA HIS A 205 -10.71 6.80 -0.84
C HIS A 205 -11.62 7.17 -2.00
N THR A 206 -12.63 6.34 -2.24
CA THR A 206 -13.75 6.66 -3.13
C THR A 206 -15.08 6.36 -2.43
N SER A 207 -16.03 7.26 -2.63
CA SER A 207 -17.43 7.03 -2.22
C SER A 207 -18.26 6.39 -3.34
N ASN A 208 -17.69 6.19 -4.52
CA ASN A 208 -18.37 5.51 -5.62
C ASN A 208 -18.09 4.00 -5.51
N ILE A 209 -18.95 3.33 -4.75
CA ILE A 209 -18.77 1.93 -4.38
C ILE A 209 -19.20 1.00 -5.54
N GLY A 210 -20.25 1.38 -6.29
CA GLY A 210 -20.74 0.62 -7.44
C GLY A 210 -20.92 -0.87 -7.13
N TRP A 211 -20.37 -1.74 -7.99
CA TRP A 211 -20.43 -3.20 -7.81
C TRP A 211 -19.81 -3.70 -6.50
N LYS A 212 -18.87 -2.96 -5.88
CA LYS A 212 -18.23 -3.36 -4.63
C LYS A 212 -19.21 -3.39 -3.46
N GLU A 213 -20.37 -2.72 -3.57
CA GLU A 213 -21.39 -2.74 -2.52
C GLU A 213 -21.89 -4.16 -2.29
N HIS A 214 -22.26 -4.84 -3.38
CA HIS A 214 -22.77 -6.21 -3.34
C HIS A 214 -21.71 -7.25 -2.99
N GLN A 215 -20.43 -6.97 -3.28
CA GLN A 215 -19.32 -7.90 -3.06
C GLN A 215 -18.58 -7.69 -1.74
N ARG A 216 -18.66 -6.51 -1.12
CA ARG A 216 -17.85 -6.17 0.07
C ARG A 216 -18.62 -5.54 1.22
N ALA A 217 -19.70 -4.79 0.95
CA ALA A 217 -20.43 -4.10 2.02
C ALA A 217 -21.59 -4.94 2.60
N ARG A 218 -22.36 -5.57 1.72
CA ARG A 218 -23.53 -6.39 2.07
C ARG A 218 -23.25 -7.83 2.51
N PRO A 219 -22.21 -8.52 2.01
CA PRO A 219 -21.93 -9.88 2.47
C PRO A 219 -21.58 -9.94 3.95
N ILE A 220 -21.90 -11.07 4.57
CA ILE A 220 -21.48 -11.40 5.93
C ILE A 220 -20.42 -12.49 5.82
N ILE A 221 -19.30 -12.28 6.51
CA ILE A 221 -18.17 -13.23 6.53
C ILE A 221 -17.92 -13.70 7.96
N VAL A 222 -17.49 -14.95 8.09
CA VAL A 222 -16.96 -15.51 9.32
C VAL A 222 -15.47 -15.73 9.13
N ASP A 223 -14.69 -15.13 10.02
CA ASP A 223 -13.23 -15.21 9.98
C ASP A 223 -12.76 -16.30 10.95
N PRO A 224 -12.27 -17.44 10.45
CA PRO A 224 -11.77 -18.51 11.31
C PRO A 224 -10.54 -18.10 12.11
N GLY A 225 -9.77 -17.09 11.66
CA GLY A 225 -8.61 -16.59 12.38
C GLY A 225 -8.96 -15.91 13.72
N LEU A 226 -10.24 -15.61 13.98
CA LEU A 226 -10.68 -15.06 15.27
C LEU A 226 -10.84 -16.12 16.37
N TYR A 227 -11.02 -17.40 16.01
CA TYR A 227 -11.30 -18.47 16.97
C TYR A 227 -10.51 -19.76 16.71
N GLY A 228 -9.63 -19.78 15.71
CA GLY A 228 -8.80 -20.92 15.35
C GLY A 228 -7.38 -20.50 14.95
N SER A 229 -6.45 -21.44 15.03
CA SER A 229 -5.03 -21.25 14.67
C SER A 229 -4.72 -21.60 13.20
N ASP A 230 -5.67 -22.17 12.47
CA ASP A 230 -5.45 -22.64 11.11
C ASP A 230 -5.75 -21.55 10.08
N LYS A 231 -4.77 -21.25 9.22
CA LYS A 231 -4.93 -20.32 8.11
C LYS A 231 -5.78 -20.92 6.99
N THR A 232 -7.09 -20.81 7.13
CA THR A 232 -8.14 -21.24 6.18
C THR A 232 -8.81 -20.04 5.51
N GLU A 233 -9.54 -20.27 4.41
CA GLU A 233 -10.29 -19.19 3.76
C GLU A 233 -11.46 -18.70 4.62
N VAL A 234 -11.82 -17.42 4.48
CA VAL A 234 -13.01 -16.85 5.14
C VAL A 234 -14.28 -17.53 4.64
N PHE A 235 -15.21 -17.80 5.54
CA PHE A 235 -16.50 -18.39 5.19
C PHE A 235 -17.50 -17.30 4.83
N TRP A 236 -18.17 -17.47 3.68
CA TRP A 236 -19.22 -16.58 3.23
C TRP A 236 -20.57 -17.11 3.67
N VAL A 237 -21.32 -16.31 4.42
CA VAL A 237 -22.68 -16.63 4.80
C VAL A 237 -23.60 -16.39 3.60
N LYS A 238 -24.63 -17.22 3.44
CA LYS A 238 -25.62 -17.09 2.35
C LYS A 238 -26.41 -15.78 2.45
N ASP A 239 -26.75 -15.39 3.67
CA ASP A 239 -27.49 -14.17 3.97
C ASP A 239 -26.63 -12.91 3.85
N LYS A 240 -27.29 -11.81 3.51
CA LYS A 240 -26.66 -10.49 3.33
C LYS A 240 -27.31 -9.49 4.27
N ARG A 241 -26.53 -8.54 4.75
CA ARG A 241 -27.03 -7.42 5.55
C ARG A 241 -27.44 -6.23 4.67
N SER A 242 -28.31 -5.38 5.20
CA SER A 242 -28.59 -4.05 4.64
C SER A 242 -27.40 -3.12 4.83
N LEU A 243 -27.34 -2.05 4.03
CA LEU A 243 -26.34 -1.01 4.24
C LEU A 243 -26.69 -0.16 5.47
N PRO A 244 -25.68 0.32 6.22
CA PRO A 244 -25.87 1.33 7.25
C PRO A 244 -26.49 2.60 6.66
N SER A 245 -27.46 3.19 7.36
CA SER A 245 -28.11 4.45 6.95
C SER A 245 -27.51 5.68 7.66
N SER A 246 -26.80 5.50 8.76
CA SER A 246 -26.27 6.57 9.60
C SER A 246 -24.96 7.18 9.09
N PHE A 247 -24.26 6.53 8.15
CA PHE A 247 -23.00 7.01 7.61
C PHE A 247 -22.78 6.53 6.17
N LYS A 248 -21.91 7.25 5.45
CA LYS A 248 -21.51 6.87 4.08
C LYS A 248 -20.30 5.94 4.12
N LEU A 249 -20.35 4.88 3.34
CA LEU A 249 -19.22 3.98 3.15
C LEU A 249 -18.22 4.55 2.13
N PHE A 250 -16.95 4.40 2.44
CA PHE A 250 -15.83 4.72 1.57
C PHE A 250 -14.94 3.48 1.45
N VAL A 251 -14.29 3.31 0.30
CA VAL A 251 -13.37 2.20 0.04
C VAL A 251 -12.05 2.76 -0.47
N GLY A 252 -10.93 2.27 0.07
CA GLY A 252 -9.59 2.62 -0.39
C GLY A 252 -8.48 2.11 0.53
N THR A 253 -7.31 2.75 0.46
CA THR A 253 -6.06 2.37 1.13
C THR A 253 -5.59 3.50 2.05
N VAL A 254 -4.94 3.18 3.16
CA VAL A 254 -4.82 4.12 4.29
C VAL A 254 -3.40 4.28 4.84
N LEU A 255 -3.00 5.54 5.06
CA LEU A 255 -1.96 5.96 6.00
C LEU A 255 -2.62 6.84 7.08
N TYR A 256 -2.31 6.58 8.35
CA TYR A 256 -2.98 7.21 9.48
C TYR A 256 -2.05 8.24 10.15
N TYR A 257 -2.58 9.38 10.62
CA TYR A 257 -1.89 10.23 11.61
C TYR A 257 -2.41 9.98 13.01
N LYS A 258 -1.56 10.31 13.99
CA LYS A 258 -1.96 10.34 15.38
C LYS A 258 -2.69 11.65 15.67
N LYS A 259 -4.00 11.58 15.88
CA LYS A 259 -4.72 12.71 16.47
C LYS A 259 -4.46 12.70 17.98
N GLU A 260 -3.77 13.71 18.50
CA GLU A 260 -3.73 13.98 19.93
C GLU A 260 -5.10 14.51 20.37
N THR A 261 -6.10 13.64 20.42
CA THR A 261 -7.31 13.92 21.19
C THR A 261 -7.00 13.62 22.65
N PRO A 262 -7.16 14.59 23.58
CA PRO A 262 -7.28 14.27 24.99
C PRO A 262 -8.59 13.49 25.13
N TYR A 263 -8.55 12.17 25.00
CA TYR A 263 -9.63 11.36 25.50
C TYR A 263 -9.59 11.48 27.02
N CYS A 264 -10.52 12.28 27.56
CA CYS A 264 -10.92 12.20 28.96
C CYS A 264 -11.50 10.80 29.21
N GLY A 265 -10.62 9.82 29.40
CA GLY A 265 -10.95 8.56 30.04
C GLY A 265 -11.09 8.84 31.53
N HIS A 266 -12.30 9.23 31.96
CA HIS A 266 -12.73 8.90 33.31
C HIS A 266 -13.26 7.47 33.25
N TYR A 267 -12.48 6.58 33.85
CA TYR A 267 -12.74 5.22 34.37
C TYR A 267 -13.91 4.43 33.76
#